data_AF-A0A9P7ENW8-F1
#
_entry.id   AF-A0A9P7ENW8-F1
#
_cell.length_a   1.000
_cell.length_b   1.000
_cell.length_c   1.000
_cell.angle_alpha   90.00
_cell.angle_beta   90.00
_cell.angle_gamma   90.00
#
_symmetry.space_group_name_H-M   'P 1'
#
loop_
_entity.id
_entity.type
_entity.pdbx_description
1 polymer ?
#
loop_
_entity_poly.entity_id
_entity_poly.type
_entity_poly.pdbx_seq_one_letter_code
_entity_poly.pdbx_strand_id
1 'polypeptide(L)'
;MFQIHNVKHPTQSYMTSSETSPLLENGGHSGQGNLPFTRRVVNFMKGEDEPSWIESFNFFIFGTWFNILLVFIPLSFISHIMDWDAGLIFSFSFLAIVPLAKLLGEATDQLSVKLGETMSGLLNASFGNAVEIIVGVAALLDGQLRIVQMSMLGSILSNILLVLGCSFFAGGLYHKEGVFNGTGAQASASLMALSCITLVIPAAYASTTDAGMQNHCSDTSECPTAGLLFISRGTAILLLGVYCAYLWFQLKSHPKLFISPPSPTDEPNSEETVATTEMEETVPRMGTAAASVALLSVTVVIAFCAEYLVSSIEETAVRYSIPKPFIGVVLLPIVGNAAEHVTSVWMAMKNKYELTVTICVGSSIQIACFVVPLLVIVGWIVNQPLTLHFHNFETIVLFVSVFLVNLLMMDGRSNYMEGLMLLTLYVVIALAFWVTSVPSTVGDKAASNKLISAPPISLGAPQICTQ
;
A
#
# COMPACT_ATOMS: atom_id res chain seq x y z
N MET A 1 32.48 -83.06 -6.85
CA MET A 1 31.38 -82.88 -5.88
C MET A 1 30.19 -82.34 -6.67
N PHE A 2 29.39 -83.21 -7.31
CA PHE A 2 28.04 -83.65 -6.88
C PHE A 2 27.12 -82.47 -6.52
N GLN A 3 25.88 -82.30 -7.00
CA GLN A 3 25.04 -83.04 -7.95
C GLN A 3 23.83 -82.15 -8.29
N ILE A 4 23.20 -82.42 -9.44
CA ILE A 4 21.91 -81.89 -9.92
C ILE A 4 20.75 -82.69 -9.29
N HIS A 5 19.68 -82.04 -8.82
CA HIS A 5 18.24 -82.43 -8.89
C HIS A 5 17.43 -81.65 -7.81
N ASN A 6 16.15 -81.29 -7.92
CA ASN A 6 15.11 -81.29 -8.96
C ASN A 6 13.78 -80.76 -8.31
N VAL A 7 12.78 -80.41 -9.15
CA VAL A 7 11.30 -80.42 -8.87
C VAL A 7 10.73 -79.18 -8.12
N LYS A 8 9.66 -78.44 -8.49
CA LYS A 8 8.45 -78.58 -9.37
C LYS A 8 7.83 -77.17 -9.65
N HIS A 9 7.30 -76.93 -10.84
CA HIS A 9 6.06 -76.12 -11.08
C HIS A 9 4.93 -77.12 -11.47
N PRO A 10 3.60 -76.82 -11.57
CA PRO A 10 2.91 -75.51 -11.66
C PRO A 10 1.49 -75.43 -10.97
N THR A 11 0.78 -74.32 -11.25
CA THR A 11 -0.69 -74.12 -11.38
C THR A 11 -1.64 -73.84 -10.19
N GLN A 12 -2.60 -72.96 -10.48
CA GLN A 12 -3.83 -72.51 -9.76
C GLN A 12 -3.62 -71.37 -8.75
N SER A 13 -4.38 -70.28 -8.72
CA SER A 13 -5.63 -69.90 -9.40
C SER A 13 -5.88 -68.41 -9.12
N TYR A 14 -6.29 -67.65 -10.12
CA TYR A 14 -6.84 -66.31 -9.93
C TYR A 14 -8.15 -66.40 -9.15
N MET A 15 -8.23 -65.81 -7.96
CA MET A 15 -9.49 -65.36 -7.35
C MET A 15 -9.24 -64.08 -6.58
N THR A 16 -9.97 -63.06 -7.03
CA THR A 16 -10.15 -61.71 -6.49
C THR A 16 -10.55 -61.76 -5.01
N SER A 17 -9.78 -61.11 -4.14
CA SER A 17 -10.24 -60.78 -2.78
C SER A 17 -10.62 -59.32 -2.74
N SER A 18 -11.88 -59.11 -2.36
CA SER A 18 -12.62 -57.86 -2.26
C SER A 18 -11.99 -56.91 -1.24
N GLU A 19 -11.66 -55.72 -1.70
CA GLU A 19 -11.54 -54.52 -0.87
C GLU A 19 -12.84 -54.30 -0.10
N THR A 20 -12.73 -54.05 1.21
CA THR A 20 -13.80 -53.46 2.02
C THR A 20 -13.23 -52.24 2.75
N SER A 21 -12.91 -51.21 1.97
CA SER A 21 -12.84 -49.84 2.46
C SER A 21 -14.28 -49.29 2.54
N PRO A 22 -14.66 -48.57 3.60
CA PRO A 22 -16.03 -48.09 3.74
C PRO A 22 -16.33 -47.06 2.65
N LEU A 23 -17.42 -47.32 1.94
CA LEU A 23 -18.00 -46.52 0.87
C LEU A 23 -18.18 -45.06 1.30
N LEU A 24 -17.45 -44.16 0.65
CA LEU A 24 -17.92 -42.80 0.44
C LEU A 24 -19.20 -42.89 -0.39
N GLU A 25 -20.31 -42.49 0.22
CA GLU A 25 -21.60 -42.39 -0.43
C GLU A 25 -21.48 -41.42 -1.61
N ASN A 26 -21.57 -41.99 -2.81
CA ASN A 26 -21.55 -41.28 -4.06
C ASN A 26 -22.89 -40.53 -4.20
N GLY A 27 -22.99 -39.36 -3.56
CA GLY A 27 -24.05 -38.39 -3.75
C GLY A 27 -23.93 -37.77 -5.14
N GLY A 28 -24.80 -38.21 -6.04
CA GLY A 28 -24.77 -37.90 -7.45
C GLY A 28 -24.71 -36.40 -7.81
N HIS A 29 -24.01 -36.14 -8.90
CA HIS A 29 -24.18 -34.95 -9.73
C HIS A 29 -25.63 -34.84 -10.23
N SER A 30 -26.48 -34.17 -9.45
CA SER A 30 -27.78 -33.68 -9.91
C SER A 30 -28.27 -32.54 -9.03
N GLY A 31 -27.88 -31.29 -9.35
CA GLY A 31 -28.56 -30.13 -8.78
C GLY A 31 -27.76 -28.84 -8.52
N GLN A 32 -26.61 -28.58 -9.14
CA GLN A 32 -26.07 -27.20 -9.17
C GLN A 32 -26.66 -26.39 -10.34
N GLY A 33 -27.99 -26.32 -10.41
CA GLY A 33 -28.70 -25.39 -11.27
C GLY A 33 -29.24 -24.23 -10.44
N ASN A 34 -28.75 -23.01 -10.69
CA ASN A 34 -29.31 -21.74 -10.23
C ASN A 34 -29.64 -21.62 -8.72
N LEU A 35 -28.62 -21.66 -7.87
CA LEU A 35 -28.75 -20.99 -6.57
C LEU A 35 -28.66 -19.47 -6.79
N PRO A 36 -29.64 -18.65 -6.32
CA PRO A 36 -29.55 -17.20 -6.43
C PRO A 36 -28.31 -16.71 -5.70
N PHE A 37 -27.66 -15.67 -6.24
CA PHE A 37 -26.40 -15.09 -5.72
C PHE A 37 -26.41 -14.94 -4.19
N THR A 38 -27.53 -14.50 -3.64
CA THR A 38 -27.75 -14.33 -2.20
C THR A 38 -27.57 -15.61 -1.39
N ARG A 39 -28.01 -16.77 -1.89
CA ARG A 39 -27.88 -18.05 -1.18
C ARG A 39 -26.47 -18.61 -1.26
N ARG A 40 -25.74 -18.29 -2.33
CA ARG A 40 -24.31 -18.60 -2.47
C ARG A 40 -23.48 -17.77 -1.50
N VAL A 41 -23.82 -16.49 -1.34
CA VAL A 41 -23.22 -15.58 -0.36
C VAL A 41 -23.53 -16.00 1.07
N VAL A 42 -24.76 -16.41 1.38
CA VAL A 42 -25.15 -16.87 2.73
C VAL A 42 -24.45 -18.18 3.10
N ASN A 43 -24.31 -19.12 2.17
CA ASN A 43 -23.57 -20.37 2.44
C ASN A 43 -22.06 -20.15 2.51
N PHE A 44 -21.51 -19.16 1.80
CA PHE A 44 -20.12 -18.72 1.97
C PHE A 44 -19.89 -18.09 3.37
N MET A 45 -20.89 -17.38 3.91
CA MET A 45 -20.83 -16.74 5.23
C MET A 45 -21.05 -17.67 6.43
N LYS A 46 -21.45 -18.93 6.23
CA LYS A 46 -21.67 -19.91 7.30
C LYS A 46 -20.84 -21.17 7.04
N GLY A 47 -19.53 -21.09 7.28
CA GLY A 47 -18.71 -22.28 7.44
C GLY A 47 -18.88 -22.83 8.86
N GLU A 48 -19.12 -24.14 9.01
CA GLU A 48 -19.37 -24.80 10.31
C GLU A 48 -18.13 -24.85 11.22
N ASP A 49 -16.95 -24.42 10.74
CA ASP A 49 -15.66 -24.35 11.46
C ASP A 49 -15.11 -22.91 11.61
N GLU A 50 -15.96 -21.87 11.64
CA GLU A 50 -15.48 -20.49 11.81
C GLU A 50 -15.29 -20.11 13.30
N PRO A 51 -14.17 -19.45 13.66
CA PRO A 51 -13.96 -18.95 15.01
C PRO A 51 -15.07 -17.99 15.42
N SER A 52 -15.42 -17.99 16.70
CA SER A 52 -16.55 -17.21 17.19
C SER A 52 -16.34 -15.71 17.00
N TRP A 53 -17.43 -14.93 16.97
CA TRP A 53 -17.37 -13.46 16.84
C TRP A 53 -16.51 -12.81 17.94
N ILE A 54 -16.55 -13.35 19.16
CA ILE A 54 -15.77 -12.83 20.29
C ILE A 54 -14.29 -13.15 20.13
N GLU A 55 -13.94 -14.36 19.69
CA GLU A 55 -12.55 -14.73 19.39
C GLU A 55 -11.99 -13.90 18.25
N SER A 56 -12.77 -13.69 17.18
CA SER A 56 -12.42 -12.84 16.05
C SER A 56 -12.16 -11.40 16.49
N PHE A 57 -13.02 -10.84 17.34
CA PHE A 57 -12.86 -9.47 17.86
C PHE A 57 -11.65 -9.33 18.78
N ASN A 58 -11.45 -10.27 19.69
CA ASN A 58 -10.30 -10.26 20.61
C ASN A 58 -8.98 -10.39 19.85
N PHE A 59 -8.92 -11.26 18.84
CA PHE A 59 -7.76 -11.36 17.95
C PHE A 59 -7.52 -10.04 17.21
N PHE A 60 -8.57 -9.43 16.66
CA PHE A 60 -8.45 -8.20 15.88
C PHE A 60 -7.93 -7.02 16.71
N ILE A 61 -8.50 -6.80 17.91
CA ILE A 61 -8.17 -5.64 18.75
C ILE A 61 -6.98 -5.87 19.68
N PHE A 62 -6.69 -7.09 20.10
CA PHE A 62 -5.57 -7.37 21.03
C PHE A 62 -4.45 -8.23 20.43
N GLY A 63 -4.58 -8.69 19.19
CA GLY A 63 -3.61 -9.59 18.56
C GLY A 63 -2.28 -8.93 18.19
N THR A 64 -2.20 -7.59 18.17
CA THR A 64 -0.97 -6.90 17.76
C THR A 64 -0.56 -5.75 18.67
N TRP A 65 0.75 -5.57 18.84
CA TRP A 65 1.32 -4.47 19.64
C TRP A 65 0.99 -3.07 19.09
N PHE A 66 0.75 -2.96 17.77
CA PHE A 66 0.33 -1.71 17.14
C PHE A 66 -1.00 -1.19 17.71
N ASN A 67 -1.85 -2.08 18.23
CA ASN A 67 -3.17 -1.71 18.72
C ASN A 67 -3.14 -0.82 19.97
N ILE A 68 -1.97 -0.66 20.62
CA ILE A 68 -1.77 0.37 21.65
C ILE A 68 -2.07 1.77 21.08
N LEU A 69 -1.77 2.01 19.79
CA LEU A 69 -2.04 3.28 19.12
C LEU A 69 -3.54 3.50 18.83
N LEU A 70 -4.42 2.51 19.02
CA LEU A 70 -5.88 2.71 18.82
C LEU A 70 -6.45 3.76 19.77
N VAL A 71 -5.77 4.07 20.89
CA VAL A 71 -6.12 5.18 21.77
C VAL A 71 -6.14 6.54 21.05
N PHE A 72 -5.40 6.68 19.96
CA PHE A 72 -5.37 7.90 19.17
C PHE A 72 -6.63 8.10 18.32
N ILE A 73 -7.45 7.07 18.10
CA ILE A 73 -8.74 7.20 17.40
C ILE A 73 -9.69 8.12 18.18
N PRO A 74 -10.10 7.81 19.43
CA PRO A 74 -10.97 8.73 20.17
C PRO A 74 -10.30 10.08 20.41
N LEU A 75 -8.97 10.15 20.57
CA LEU A 75 -8.26 11.43 20.70
C LEU A 75 -8.35 12.28 19.43
N SER A 76 -8.23 11.69 18.24
CA SER A 76 -8.40 12.37 16.96
C SER A 76 -9.80 12.98 16.88
N PHE A 77 -10.85 12.19 17.14
CA PHE A 77 -12.23 12.67 17.13
C PHE A 77 -12.48 13.77 18.17
N ILE A 78 -12.03 13.58 19.41
CA ILE A 78 -12.19 14.59 20.47
C ILE A 78 -11.45 15.88 20.12
N SER A 79 -10.22 15.78 19.62
CA SER A 79 -9.42 16.95 19.25
C SER A 79 -10.05 17.74 18.12
N HIS A 80 -10.68 17.07 17.16
CA HIS A 80 -11.41 17.73 16.08
C HIS A 80 -12.72 18.36 16.57
N ILE A 81 -13.54 17.63 17.34
CA ILE A 81 -14.84 18.12 17.84
C ILE A 81 -14.67 19.30 18.82
N MET A 82 -13.59 19.29 19.60
CA MET A 82 -13.29 20.34 20.57
C MET A 82 -12.43 21.48 19.98
N ASP A 83 -12.17 21.47 18.66
CA ASP A 83 -11.35 22.47 17.96
C ASP A 83 -9.99 22.72 18.65
N TRP A 84 -9.27 21.64 18.95
CA TRP A 84 -7.92 21.73 19.52
C TRP A 84 -6.93 22.28 18.48
N ASP A 85 -5.69 22.52 18.94
CA ASP A 85 -4.59 22.93 18.08
C ASP A 85 -4.45 22.02 16.84
N ALA A 86 -4.33 22.60 15.64
CA ALA A 86 -4.23 21.84 14.40
C ALA A 86 -3.07 20.82 14.39
N GLY A 87 -1.96 21.12 15.08
CA GLY A 87 -0.86 20.17 15.21
C GLY A 87 -1.24 18.94 16.02
N LEU A 88 -2.13 19.08 17.02
CA LEU A 88 -2.68 17.95 17.77
C LEU A 88 -3.69 17.16 16.95
N ILE A 89 -4.59 17.83 16.23
CA ILE A 89 -5.54 17.17 15.30
C ILE A 89 -4.75 16.37 14.26
N PHE A 90 -3.74 16.97 13.65
CA PHE A 90 -2.83 16.32 12.70
C PHE A 90 -2.15 15.11 13.35
N SER A 91 -1.49 15.29 14.49
CA SER A 91 -0.69 14.24 15.14
C SER A 91 -1.54 13.07 15.63
N PHE A 92 -2.70 13.32 16.24
CA PHE A 92 -3.58 12.24 16.68
C PHE A 92 -4.21 11.50 15.51
N SER A 93 -4.64 12.21 14.46
CA SER A 93 -5.20 11.57 13.27
C SER A 93 -4.13 10.74 12.53
N PHE A 94 -2.90 11.27 12.42
CA PHE A 94 -1.74 10.57 11.88
C PHE A 94 -1.48 9.26 12.64
N LEU A 95 -1.38 9.33 13.97
CA LEU A 95 -1.10 8.16 14.81
C LEU A 95 -2.27 7.17 14.88
N ALA A 96 -3.51 7.63 14.68
CA ALA A 96 -4.69 6.78 14.63
C ALA A 96 -4.73 5.92 13.36
N ILE A 97 -4.28 6.44 12.20
CA ILE A 97 -4.33 5.71 10.93
C ILE A 97 -3.31 4.56 10.90
N VAL A 98 -2.14 4.70 11.54
CA VAL A 98 -1.09 3.66 11.57
C VAL A 98 -1.60 2.27 12.02
N PRO A 99 -2.25 2.09 13.19
CA PRO A 99 -2.81 0.79 13.57
C PRO A 99 -4.01 0.40 12.71
N LEU A 100 -4.80 1.36 12.23
CA LEU A 100 -5.94 1.08 11.36
C LEU A 100 -5.50 0.50 10.01
N ALA A 101 -4.41 1.00 9.43
CA ALA A 101 -3.79 0.46 8.21
C ALA A 101 -3.44 -1.03 8.38
N LYS A 102 -2.83 -1.37 9.53
CA LYS A 102 -2.52 -2.76 9.86
C LYS A 102 -3.77 -3.63 10.00
N LEU A 103 -4.78 -3.14 10.71
CA LEU A 103 -6.06 -3.85 10.88
C LEU A 103 -6.78 -4.05 9.55
N LEU A 104 -6.68 -3.10 8.64
CA LEU A 104 -7.23 -3.19 7.29
C LEU A 104 -6.53 -4.29 6.47
N GLY A 105 -5.20 -4.35 6.54
CA GLY A 105 -4.40 -5.42 5.93
C GLY A 105 -4.79 -6.79 6.47
N GLU A 106 -4.82 -6.97 7.80
CA GLU A 106 -5.22 -8.24 8.43
C GLU A 106 -6.65 -8.66 8.04
N ALA A 107 -7.60 -7.73 8.02
CA ALA A 107 -8.96 -8.03 7.58
C ALA A 107 -9.01 -8.45 6.10
N THR A 108 -8.17 -7.84 5.26
CA THR A 108 -8.03 -8.19 3.84
C THR A 108 -7.43 -9.57 3.66
N ASP A 109 -6.39 -9.91 4.43
CA ASP A 109 -5.74 -11.22 4.42
C ASP A 109 -6.71 -12.32 4.85
N GLN A 110 -7.39 -12.15 6.00
CA GLN A 110 -8.37 -13.12 6.50
C GLN A 110 -9.53 -13.34 5.52
N LEU A 111 -9.97 -12.29 4.81
CA LEU A 111 -10.98 -12.41 3.77
C LEU A 111 -10.44 -13.15 2.53
N SER A 112 -9.17 -12.96 2.22
CA SER A 112 -8.49 -13.53 1.06
C SER A 112 -8.20 -15.02 1.19
N VAL A 113 -8.05 -15.57 2.40
CA VAL A 113 -7.80 -17.01 2.65
C VAL A 113 -8.85 -17.92 1.99
N LYS A 114 -10.12 -17.49 1.99
CA LYS A 114 -11.22 -18.30 1.41
C LYS A 114 -11.50 -17.98 -0.07
N LEU A 115 -10.70 -17.10 -0.66
CA LEU A 115 -10.85 -16.66 -2.04
C LEU A 115 -9.75 -17.28 -2.89
N GLY A 116 -10.06 -17.62 -4.15
CA GLY A 116 -9.05 -18.13 -5.08
C GLY A 116 -7.95 -17.10 -5.35
N GLU A 117 -6.78 -17.56 -5.81
CA GLU A 117 -5.58 -16.73 -6.03
C GLU A 117 -5.86 -15.43 -6.80
N THR A 118 -6.70 -15.47 -7.83
CA THR A 118 -7.03 -14.27 -8.62
C THR A 118 -7.85 -13.24 -7.82
N MET A 119 -8.80 -13.69 -7.01
CA MET A 119 -9.64 -12.80 -6.20
C MET A 119 -8.87 -12.25 -4.99
N SER A 120 -8.02 -13.09 -4.39
CA SER A 120 -7.07 -12.67 -3.36
C SER A 120 -6.11 -11.59 -3.89
N GLY A 121 -5.51 -11.81 -5.07
CA GLY A 121 -4.65 -10.82 -5.72
C GLY A 121 -5.36 -9.50 -6.03
N LEU A 122 -6.64 -9.54 -6.45
CA LEU A 122 -7.42 -8.34 -6.73
C LEU A 122 -7.84 -7.57 -5.46
N LEU A 123 -8.19 -8.30 -4.40
CA LEU A 123 -8.47 -7.70 -3.09
C LEU A 123 -7.22 -7.03 -2.52
N ASN A 124 -6.08 -7.72 -2.57
CA ASN A 124 -4.81 -7.16 -2.10
C ASN A 124 -4.43 -5.92 -2.92
N ALA A 125 -4.57 -5.95 -4.24
CA ALA A 125 -4.35 -4.79 -5.10
C ALA A 125 -5.20 -3.57 -4.70
N SER A 126 -6.44 -3.81 -4.23
CA SER A 126 -7.39 -2.74 -3.90
C SER A 126 -7.24 -2.25 -2.46
N PHE A 127 -7.32 -3.16 -1.49
CA PHE A 127 -7.30 -2.84 -0.06
C PHE A 127 -5.89 -2.72 0.53
N GLY A 128 -4.87 -3.28 -0.13
CA GLY A 128 -3.46 -3.07 0.26
C GLY A 128 -3.02 -1.61 0.14
N ASN A 129 -3.61 -0.86 -0.80
CA ASN A 129 -3.35 0.59 -0.96
C ASN A 129 -4.54 1.45 -0.52
N ALA A 130 -5.45 0.91 0.28
CA ALA A 130 -6.69 1.63 0.60
C ALA A 130 -6.44 2.88 1.44
N VAL A 131 -5.40 2.90 2.29
CA VAL A 131 -5.09 4.09 3.10
C VAL A 131 -4.67 5.25 2.19
N GLU A 132 -3.80 4.98 1.22
CA GLU A 132 -3.33 5.94 0.21
C GLU A 132 -4.49 6.46 -0.62
N ILE A 133 -5.38 5.55 -1.06
CA ILE A 133 -6.57 5.92 -1.83
C ILE A 133 -7.49 6.80 -0.97
N ILE A 134 -7.77 6.42 0.28
CA ILE A 134 -8.69 7.16 1.16
C ILE A 134 -8.12 8.55 1.49
N VAL A 135 -6.85 8.64 1.89
CA VAL A 135 -6.18 9.92 2.18
C VAL A 135 -6.09 10.77 0.92
N GLY A 136 -5.78 10.17 -0.23
CA GLY A 136 -5.73 10.84 -1.52
C GLY A 136 -7.09 11.37 -1.96
N VAL A 137 -8.17 10.61 -1.78
CA VAL A 137 -9.55 11.05 -2.06
C VAL A 137 -9.98 12.15 -1.10
N ALA A 138 -9.69 12.04 0.20
CA ALA A 138 -9.99 13.09 1.18
C ALA A 138 -9.30 14.42 0.80
N ALA A 139 -7.99 14.37 0.50
CA ALA A 139 -7.24 15.53 0.02
C ALA A 139 -7.76 16.09 -1.31
N LEU A 140 -8.22 15.22 -2.22
CA LEU A 140 -8.80 15.63 -3.49
C LEU A 140 -10.15 16.35 -3.31
N LEU A 141 -11.00 15.85 -2.40
CA LEU A 141 -12.30 16.46 -2.09
C LEU A 141 -12.14 17.84 -1.43
N ASP A 142 -11.10 18.01 -0.61
CA ASP A 142 -10.71 19.30 -0.01
C ASP A 142 -9.99 20.24 -0.99
N GLY A 143 -9.81 19.83 -2.25
CA GLY A 143 -9.13 20.64 -3.28
C GLY A 143 -7.61 20.74 -3.08
N GLN A 144 -7.01 19.92 -2.22
CA GLN A 144 -5.57 19.91 -1.95
C GLN A 144 -4.78 19.11 -3.00
N LEU A 145 -4.90 19.49 -4.28
CA LEU A 145 -4.33 18.74 -5.41
C LEU A 145 -2.81 18.52 -5.28
N ARG A 146 -2.08 19.55 -4.80
CA ARG A 146 -0.63 19.43 -4.56
C ARG A 146 -0.32 18.42 -3.46
N ILE A 147 -1.11 18.35 -2.38
CA ILE A 147 -0.90 17.34 -1.34
C ILE A 147 -1.14 15.94 -1.89
N VAL A 148 -2.19 15.75 -2.72
CA VAL A 148 -2.44 14.47 -3.41
C VAL A 148 -1.21 14.06 -4.23
N GLN A 149 -0.72 14.93 -5.12
CA GLN A 149 0.47 14.65 -5.94
C GLN A 149 1.70 14.31 -5.09
N MET A 150 1.99 15.14 -4.08
CA MET A 150 3.15 14.95 -3.21
C MET A 150 3.08 13.66 -2.39
N SER A 151 1.90 13.30 -1.89
CA SER A 151 1.69 12.05 -1.15
C SER A 151 1.91 10.81 -2.00
N MET A 152 1.45 10.81 -3.26
CA MET A 152 1.66 9.69 -4.16
C MET A 152 3.13 9.49 -4.54
N LEU A 153 3.81 10.60 -4.86
CA LEU A 153 5.25 10.58 -5.13
C LEU A 153 6.02 10.11 -3.89
N GLY A 154 5.66 10.64 -2.72
CA GLY A 154 6.26 10.25 -1.45
C GLY A 154 6.05 8.79 -1.11
N SER A 155 4.89 8.20 -1.43
CA SER A 155 4.61 6.79 -1.21
C SER A 155 5.52 5.89 -2.04
N ILE A 156 5.73 6.24 -3.32
CA ILE A 156 6.70 5.55 -4.17
C ILE A 156 8.12 5.66 -3.60
N LEU A 157 8.56 6.87 -3.23
CA LEU A 157 9.90 7.10 -2.67
C LEU A 157 10.11 6.39 -1.33
N SER A 158 9.09 6.39 -0.47
CA SER A 158 9.12 5.71 0.83
C SER A 158 9.36 4.23 0.62
N ASN A 159 8.58 3.58 -0.25
CA ASN A 159 8.68 2.13 -0.44
C ASN A 159 10.03 1.70 -1.03
N ILE A 160 10.53 2.40 -2.06
CA ILE A 160 11.77 1.97 -2.72
C ILE A 160 13.06 2.45 -2.05
N LEU A 161 13.01 3.53 -1.26
CA LEU A 161 14.20 4.05 -0.60
C LEU A 161 14.16 3.79 0.90
N LEU A 162 13.11 4.24 1.59
CA LEU A 162 13.03 4.14 3.05
C LEU A 162 12.80 2.69 3.49
N VAL A 163 11.78 2.01 2.97
CA VAL A 163 11.43 0.64 3.39
C VAL A 163 12.47 -0.35 2.93
N LEU A 164 12.76 -0.34 1.63
CA LEU A 164 13.76 -1.22 1.05
C LEU A 164 15.13 -0.98 1.70
N GLY A 165 15.51 0.28 1.90
CA GLY A 165 16.74 0.67 2.58
C GLY A 165 16.80 0.18 4.03
N CYS A 166 15.74 0.40 4.82
CA CYS A 166 15.63 -0.13 6.19
C CYS A 166 15.73 -1.64 6.22
N SER A 167 15.10 -2.32 5.26
CA SER A 167 15.04 -3.77 5.20
C SER A 167 16.39 -4.38 4.84
N PHE A 168 17.07 -3.85 3.82
CA PHE A 168 18.41 -4.28 3.43
C PHE A 168 19.45 -3.95 4.50
N PHE A 169 19.35 -2.78 5.13
CA PHE A 169 20.22 -2.40 6.23
C PHE A 169 20.04 -3.34 7.42
N ALA A 170 18.81 -3.47 7.93
CA ALA A 170 18.51 -4.31 9.09
C ALA A 170 18.83 -5.78 8.81
N GLY A 171 18.34 -6.35 7.70
CA GLY A 171 18.66 -7.71 7.30
C GLY A 171 20.17 -7.94 7.15
N GLY A 172 20.87 -6.98 6.54
CA GLY A 172 22.32 -7.00 6.33
C GLY A 172 23.17 -6.94 7.60
N LEU A 173 22.59 -6.52 8.73
CA LEU A 173 23.23 -6.62 10.05
C LEU A 173 23.17 -8.03 10.64
N TYR A 174 22.16 -8.83 10.26
CA TYR A 174 22.01 -10.22 10.69
C TYR A 174 22.64 -11.21 9.69
N HIS A 175 22.56 -10.90 8.40
CA HIS A 175 23.02 -11.75 7.30
C HIS A 175 24.01 -10.98 6.43
N LYS A 176 25.10 -11.63 5.99
CA LYS A 176 26.13 -10.95 5.20
C LYS A 176 25.65 -10.54 3.81
N GLU A 177 24.83 -11.39 3.19
CA GLU A 177 24.23 -11.17 1.88
C GLU A 177 22.79 -11.72 1.90
N GLY A 178 21.85 -10.96 1.35
CA GLY A 178 20.49 -11.42 1.07
C GLY A 178 20.33 -11.76 -0.41
N VAL A 179 19.80 -12.93 -0.73
CA VAL A 179 19.63 -13.38 -2.13
C VAL A 179 18.15 -13.37 -2.49
N PHE A 180 17.83 -12.90 -3.69
CA PHE A 180 16.49 -12.87 -4.26
C PHE A 180 16.56 -13.17 -5.77
N ASN A 181 15.42 -13.46 -6.38
CA ASN A 181 15.30 -13.74 -7.80
C ASN A 181 15.50 -12.45 -8.61
N GLY A 182 16.74 -12.26 -9.08
CA GLY A 182 17.08 -11.11 -9.93
C GLY A 182 16.18 -10.98 -11.16
N THR A 183 15.65 -12.06 -11.73
CA THR A 183 14.78 -11.97 -12.93
C THR A 183 13.40 -11.40 -12.61
N GLY A 184 12.76 -11.89 -11.54
CA GLY A 184 11.45 -11.40 -11.08
C GLY A 184 11.52 -9.97 -10.55
N ALA A 185 12.56 -9.70 -9.74
CA ALA A 185 12.86 -8.37 -9.25
C ALA A 185 13.14 -7.38 -10.39
N GLN A 186 13.95 -7.76 -11.39
CA GLN A 186 14.26 -6.91 -12.54
C GLN A 186 13.03 -6.65 -13.42
N ALA A 187 12.17 -7.66 -13.65
CA ALA A 187 10.93 -7.46 -14.39
C ALA A 187 10.01 -6.43 -13.70
N SER A 188 9.90 -6.53 -12.37
CA SER A 188 9.14 -5.60 -11.53
C SER A 188 9.74 -4.19 -11.56
N ALA A 189 11.07 -4.09 -11.37
CA ALA A 189 11.79 -2.82 -11.37
C ALA A 189 11.76 -2.12 -12.74
N SER A 190 11.79 -2.89 -13.84
CA SER A 190 11.66 -2.38 -15.22
C SER A 190 10.25 -1.84 -15.49
N LEU A 191 9.22 -2.52 -14.99
CA LEU A 191 7.85 -2.02 -15.08
C LEU A 191 7.67 -0.74 -14.27
N MET A 192 8.26 -0.68 -13.07
CA MET A 192 8.27 0.52 -12.25
C MET A 192 8.96 1.70 -12.96
N ALA A 193 10.09 1.45 -13.63
CA ALA A 193 10.78 2.45 -14.45
C ALA A 193 9.90 2.97 -15.59
N LEU A 194 9.24 2.06 -16.32
CA LEU A 194 8.30 2.44 -17.38
C LEU A 194 7.19 3.35 -16.85
N SER A 195 6.60 3.00 -15.72
CA SER A 195 5.51 3.79 -15.12
C SER A 195 5.99 5.16 -14.67
N CYS A 196 7.15 5.25 -14.02
CA CYS A 196 7.73 6.52 -13.60
C CYS A 196 8.09 7.41 -14.79
N ILE A 197 8.66 6.84 -15.87
CA ILE A 197 8.93 7.57 -17.11
C ILE A 197 7.63 8.10 -17.72
N THR A 198 6.56 7.31 -17.69
CA THR A 198 5.26 7.72 -18.21
C THR A 198 4.66 8.87 -17.38
N LEU A 199 4.90 8.89 -16.06
CA LEU A 199 4.54 9.99 -15.17
C LEU A 199 5.38 11.27 -15.39
N VAL A 200 6.60 11.15 -15.93
CA VAL A 200 7.50 12.28 -16.25
C VAL A 200 7.05 13.04 -17.50
N ILE A 201 6.43 12.38 -18.48
CA ILE A 201 6.06 13.00 -19.77
C ILE A 201 5.12 14.23 -19.62
N PRO A 202 4.04 14.19 -18.82
CA PRO A 202 3.21 15.37 -18.55
C PRO A 202 4.00 16.52 -17.91
N ALA A 203 4.92 16.22 -16.99
CA ALA A 203 5.81 17.19 -16.37
C ALA A 203 6.74 17.85 -17.41
N ALA A 204 7.36 17.05 -18.27
CA ALA A 204 8.21 17.54 -19.35
C ALA A 204 7.43 18.43 -20.33
N TYR A 205 6.21 18.03 -20.71
CA TYR A 205 5.35 18.82 -21.59
C TYR A 205 5.08 20.21 -21.00
N ALA A 206 4.63 20.28 -19.75
CA ALA A 206 4.34 21.55 -19.07
C ALA A 206 5.57 22.47 -19.02
N SER A 207 6.75 21.93 -18.72
CA SER A 207 8.00 22.71 -18.68
C SER A 207 8.36 23.36 -20.01
N THR A 208 7.99 22.75 -21.14
CA THR A 208 8.22 23.30 -22.48
C THR A 208 7.14 24.32 -22.90
N THR A 209 5.91 24.16 -22.42
CA THR A 209 4.80 25.07 -22.75
C THR A 209 4.80 26.33 -21.89
N ASP A 210 5.22 26.24 -20.62
CA ASP A 210 5.36 27.40 -19.74
C ASP A 210 6.48 28.34 -20.21
N ALA A 211 7.51 27.81 -20.88
CA ALA A 211 8.54 28.60 -21.53
C ALA A 211 8.07 29.33 -22.81
N GLY A 212 6.87 28.99 -23.33
CA GLY A 212 6.40 29.44 -24.64
C GLY A 212 5.17 30.37 -24.65
N MET A 213 4.44 30.56 -23.54
CA MET A 213 3.15 31.25 -23.59
C MET A 213 2.91 32.21 -22.41
N GLN A 214 3.57 33.38 -22.48
CA GLN A 214 3.32 34.52 -21.57
C GLN A 214 2.06 35.34 -21.89
N ASN A 215 1.24 34.96 -22.88
CA ASN A 215 0.15 35.81 -23.38
C ASN A 215 -1.18 35.06 -23.58
N HIS A 216 -1.86 34.66 -22.49
CA HIS A 216 -3.33 34.64 -22.35
C HIS A 216 -3.75 33.82 -21.13
N CYS A 217 -3.68 34.41 -19.94
CA CYS A 217 -4.52 34.01 -18.81
C CYS A 217 -4.82 35.29 -18.01
N SER A 218 -5.98 35.86 -18.26
CA SER A 218 -6.53 36.93 -17.42
C SER A 218 -7.29 36.26 -16.27
N ASP A 219 -6.97 36.71 -15.06
CA ASP A 219 -7.67 36.49 -13.79
C ASP A 219 -7.69 35.09 -13.17
N THR A 220 -6.89 34.98 -12.09
CA THR A 220 -7.02 34.07 -10.94
C THR A 220 -6.90 32.56 -11.17
N SER A 221 -5.93 31.96 -10.47
CA SER A 221 -5.60 30.53 -10.33
C SER A 221 -4.89 29.88 -11.53
N GLU A 222 -3.78 29.20 -11.24
CA GLU A 222 -2.98 28.37 -12.14
C GLU A 222 -3.86 27.25 -12.72
N CYS A 223 -4.65 27.55 -13.74
CA CYS A 223 -5.48 26.55 -14.39
C CYS A 223 -4.57 25.70 -15.29
N PRO A 224 -4.49 24.36 -15.10
CA PRO A 224 -3.71 23.52 -15.99
C PRO A 224 -4.19 23.72 -17.43
N THR A 225 -3.26 23.94 -18.36
CA THR A 225 -3.60 24.04 -19.79
C THR A 225 -4.45 22.84 -20.19
N ALA A 226 -5.53 23.04 -20.95
CA ALA A 226 -6.44 21.95 -21.34
C ALA A 226 -5.70 20.74 -21.95
N GLY A 227 -4.57 20.99 -22.63
CA GLY A 227 -3.66 19.96 -23.13
C GLY A 227 -2.99 19.12 -22.03
N LEU A 228 -2.53 19.73 -20.92
CA LEU A 228 -1.90 19.03 -19.81
C LEU A 228 -2.88 18.09 -19.10
N LEU A 229 -4.13 18.52 -18.95
CA LEU A 229 -5.19 17.71 -18.36
C LEU A 229 -5.59 16.54 -19.28
N PHE A 230 -5.65 16.78 -20.60
CA PHE A 230 -5.88 15.74 -21.60
C PHE A 230 -4.77 14.68 -21.58
N ILE A 231 -3.51 15.11 -21.58
CA ILE A 231 -2.34 14.22 -21.48
C ILE A 231 -2.40 13.43 -20.17
N SER A 232 -2.66 14.09 -19.04
CA SER A 232 -2.72 13.43 -17.73
C SER A 232 -3.81 12.35 -17.67
N ARG A 233 -5.02 12.65 -18.18
CA ARG A 233 -6.14 11.69 -18.22
C ARG A 233 -5.88 10.54 -19.19
N GLY A 234 -5.34 10.83 -20.37
CA GLY A 234 -4.95 9.80 -21.35
C GLY A 234 -3.88 8.86 -20.80
N THR A 235 -2.84 9.42 -20.18
CA THR A 235 -1.80 8.66 -19.49
C THR A 235 -2.38 7.81 -18.37
N ALA A 236 -3.32 8.34 -17.58
CA ALA A 236 -3.95 7.59 -16.50
C ALA A 236 -4.67 6.34 -17.00
N ILE A 237 -5.44 6.45 -18.08
CA ILE A 237 -6.14 5.31 -18.71
C ILE A 237 -5.13 4.27 -19.22
N LEU A 238 -4.04 4.71 -19.86
CA LEU A 238 -2.99 3.81 -20.35
C LEU A 238 -2.29 3.07 -19.20
N LEU A 239 -1.95 3.77 -18.11
CA LEU A 239 -1.32 3.16 -16.94
C LEU A 239 -2.22 2.12 -16.27
N LEU A 240 -3.52 2.36 -16.16
CA LEU A 240 -4.48 1.36 -15.67
C LEU A 240 -4.56 0.15 -16.60
N GLY A 241 -4.50 0.36 -17.92
CA GLY A 241 -4.41 -0.74 -18.89
C GLY A 241 -3.14 -1.59 -18.70
N VAL A 242 -2.00 -0.94 -18.49
CA VAL A 242 -0.73 -1.60 -18.16
C VAL A 242 -0.82 -2.35 -16.83
N TYR A 243 -1.48 -1.79 -15.82
CA TYR A 243 -1.69 -2.45 -14.54
C TYR A 243 -2.54 -3.73 -14.66
N CYS A 244 -3.63 -3.69 -15.43
CA CYS A 244 -4.43 -4.87 -15.72
C CYS A 244 -3.62 -5.95 -16.44
N ALA A 245 -2.77 -5.57 -17.39
CA ALA A 245 -1.85 -6.50 -18.06
C ALA A 245 -0.80 -7.06 -17.09
N TYR A 246 -0.31 -6.25 -16.15
CA TYR A 246 0.60 -6.67 -15.09
C TYR A 246 -0.05 -7.67 -14.12
N LEU A 247 -1.29 -7.43 -13.67
CA LEU A 247 -2.01 -8.39 -12.84
C LEU A 247 -2.23 -9.72 -13.58
N TRP A 248 -2.54 -9.69 -14.87
CA TRP A 248 -2.60 -10.91 -15.68
C TRP A 248 -1.23 -11.59 -15.81
N PHE A 249 -0.18 -10.78 -15.96
CA PHE A 249 1.19 -11.28 -16.04
C PHE A 249 1.57 -12.05 -14.78
N GLN A 250 1.37 -11.41 -13.62
CA GLN A 250 1.71 -11.90 -12.30
C GLN A 250 0.84 -13.08 -11.84
N LEU A 251 -0.48 -12.98 -11.98
CA LEU A 251 -1.41 -13.96 -11.40
C LEU A 251 -1.67 -15.18 -12.31
N LYS A 252 -1.34 -15.09 -13.60
CA LYS A 252 -1.73 -16.14 -14.55
C LYS A 252 -0.63 -16.58 -15.49
N SER A 253 -0.01 -15.66 -16.22
CA SER A 253 0.93 -16.08 -17.29
C SER A 253 2.31 -16.48 -16.76
N HIS A 254 2.84 -15.76 -15.76
CA HIS A 254 4.19 -15.96 -15.25
C HIS A 254 4.25 -15.94 -13.70
N PRO A 255 3.36 -16.63 -12.97
CA PRO A 255 3.40 -16.64 -11.51
C PRO A 255 4.74 -17.15 -10.96
N LYS A 256 5.40 -18.09 -11.67
CA LYS A 256 6.70 -18.65 -11.30
C LYS A 256 7.84 -17.63 -11.21
N LEU A 257 7.73 -16.46 -11.85
CA LEU A 257 8.75 -15.41 -11.73
C LEU A 257 8.70 -14.67 -10.40
N PHE A 258 7.60 -14.79 -9.67
CA PHE A 258 7.34 -14.11 -8.39
C PHE A 258 7.39 -15.08 -7.20
N ILE A 259 7.89 -16.30 -7.45
CA ILE A 259 8.06 -17.38 -6.47
C ILE A 259 9.55 -17.43 -6.10
N SER A 260 9.85 -17.50 -4.81
CA SER A 260 11.23 -17.59 -4.30
C SER A 260 11.91 -18.89 -4.77
N PRO A 261 13.19 -18.85 -5.19
CA PRO A 261 13.99 -20.04 -5.35
C PRO A 261 14.25 -20.68 -3.97
N PRO A 262 14.33 -22.03 -3.86
CA PRO A 262 14.60 -22.71 -2.60
C PRO A 262 15.97 -22.28 -2.05
N SER A 263 16.04 -22.05 -0.74
CA SER A 263 17.28 -21.63 -0.09
C SER A 263 18.24 -22.82 0.01
N PRO A 264 19.56 -22.62 -0.12
CA PRO A 264 20.55 -23.69 0.02
C PRO A 264 20.65 -24.31 1.42
N THR A 265 19.92 -23.75 2.40
CA THR A 265 19.77 -24.27 3.76
C THR A 265 18.51 -25.12 3.96
N ASP A 266 17.65 -25.25 2.95
CA ASP A 266 16.44 -26.06 3.04
C ASP A 266 16.82 -27.53 2.76
N GLU A 267 16.65 -28.40 3.77
CA GLU A 267 16.93 -29.83 3.63
C GLU A 267 16.07 -30.46 2.51
N PRO A 268 16.57 -31.48 1.78
CA PRO A 268 15.95 -32.01 0.56
C PRO A 268 14.63 -32.79 0.77
N ASN A 269 13.98 -32.68 1.94
CA ASN A 269 12.75 -33.38 2.28
C ASN A 269 11.50 -32.49 2.36
N SER A 270 11.59 -31.20 2.04
CA SER A 270 10.39 -30.37 1.88
C SER A 270 9.79 -30.60 0.49
N GLU A 271 8.71 -31.37 0.44
CA GLU A 271 7.86 -31.57 -0.74
C GLU A 271 7.53 -30.22 -1.40
N GLU A 272 7.48 -30.23 -2.74
CA GLU A 272 7.21 -29.11 -3.65
C GLU A 272 6.34 -27.99 -3.04
N THR A 273 6.99 -27.02 -2.41
CA THR A 273 6.31 -25.89 -1.79
C THR A 273 6.07 -24.86 -2.89
N VAL A 274 4.88 -24.91 -3.47
CA VAL A 274 4.33 -23.82 -4.28
C VAL A 274 4.42 -22.55 -3.42
N ALA A 275 5.20 -21.56 -3.85
CA ALA A 275 5.34 -20.32 -3.10
C ALA A 275 4.07 -19.47 -3.26
N THR A 276 3.04 -19.83 -2.51
CA THR A 276 2.04 -18.89 -2.03
C THR A 276 2.55 -18.37 -0.71
N THR A 277 3.02 -17.12 -0.73
CA THR A 277 3.14 -16.20 0.40
C THR A 277 3.28 -16.87 1.78
N GLU A 278 4.50 -17.24 2.20
CA GLU A 278 4.78 -17.59 3.60
C GLU A 278 4.80 -16.33 4.51
N MET A 279 3.71 -15.57 4.51
CA MET A 279 3.12 -15.24 5.80
C MET A 279 2.63 -16.60 6.33
N GLU A 280 3.00 -16.99 7.56
CA GLU A 280 2.55 -18.23 8.23
C GLU A 280 1.20 -18.68 7.66
N GLU A 281 1.05 -19.92 7.15
CA GLU A 281 -0.25 -20.46 6.71
C GLU A 281 -1.34 -19.85 7.58
N THR A 282 -2.06 -18.86 7.05
CA THR A 282 -2.93 -18.04 7.88
C THR A 282 -4.14 -18.90 8.13
N VAL A 283 -4.04 -19.74 9.16
CA VAL A 283 -5.17 -20.45 9.73
C VAL A 283 -6.24 -19.40 9.91
N PRO A 284 -7.45 -19.56 9.34
CA PRO A 284 -8.47 -18.53 9.37
C PRO A 284 -8.81 -18.23 10.83
N ARG A 285 -8.33 -17.09 11.35
CA ARG A 285 -8.53 -16.65 12.73
C ARG A 285 -9.79 -15.80 12.88
N MET A 286 -10.38 -15.39 11.76
CA MET A 286 -11.65 -14.69 11.70
C MET A 286 -12.62 -15.38 10.74
N GLY A 287 -13.89 -15.44 11.15
CA GLY A 287 -14.97 -15.82 10.23
C GLY A 287 -15.08 -14.82 9.07
N THR A 288 -15.51 -15.26 7.89
CA THR A 288 -15.58 -14.40 6.69
C THR A 288 -16.48 -13.19 6.86
N ALA A 289 -17.61 -13.37 7.55
CA ALA A 289 -18.54 -12.29 7.88
C ALA A 289 -17.90 -11.30 8.86
N ALA A 290 -17.15 -11.78 9.85
CA ALA A 290 -16.45 -10.94 10.81
C ALA A 290 -15.33 -10.14 10.13
N ALA A 291 -14.54 -10.76 9.26
CA ALA A 291 -13.50 -10.09 8.48
C ALA A 291 -14.10 -9.01 7.55
N SER A 292 -15.23 -9.29 6.90
CA SER A 292 -15.92 -8.33 6.03
C SER A 292 -16.45 -7.11 6.80
N VAL A 293 -17.06 -7.34 7.98
CA VAL A 293 -17.54 -6.24 8.85
C VAL A 293 -16.38 -5.44 9.41
N ALA A 294 -15.29 -6.10 9.82
CA ALA A 294 -14.08 -5.44 10.31
C ALA A 294 -13.44 -4.58 9.23
N LEU A 295 -13.30 -5.10 8.00
CA LEU A 295 -12.77 -4.38 6.85
C LEU A 295 -13.57 -3.10 6.57
N LEU A 296 -14.89 -3.21 6.50
CA LEU A 296 -15.77 -2.05 6.27
C LEU A 296 -15.67 -1.03 7.40
N SER A 297 -15.71 -1.50 8.66
CA SER A 297 -15.68 -0.62 9.84
C SER A 297 -14.37 0.15 9.93
N VAL A 298 -13.24 -0.54 9.73
CA VAL A 298 -11.91 0.10 9.72
C VAL A 298 -11.78 1.09 8.57
N THR A 299 -12.26 0.74 7.37
CA THR A 299 -12.26 1.65 6.21
C THR A 299 -12.99 2.97 6.54
N VAL A 300 -14.17 2.89 7.18
CA VAL A 300 -14.94 4.07 7.56
C VAL A 300 -14.20 4.91 8.61
N VAL A 301 -13.60 4.28 9.62
CA VAL A 301 -12.83 5.02 10.65
C VAL A 301 -11.60 5.69 10.03
N ILE A 302 -10.89 5.01 9.12
CA ILE A 302 -9.77 5.61 8.37
C ILE A 302 -10.25 6.82 7.58
N ALA A 303 -11.41 6.75 6.93
CA ALA A 303 -11.95 7.88 6.15
C ALA A 303 -12.18 9.13 7.03
N PHE A 304 -12.79 8.99 8.20
CA PHE A 304 -12.94 10.11 9.14
C PHE A 304 -11.59 10.64 9.64
N CYS A 305 -10.67 9.76 10.06
CA CYS A 305 -9.34 10.18 10.49
C CYS A 305 -8.56 10.86 9.36
N ALA A 306 -8.72 10.41 8.11
CA ALA A 306 -8.08 11.00 6.94
C ALA A 306 -8.64 12.39 6.64
N GLU A 307 -9.94 12.61 6.76
CA GLU A 307 -10.57 13.93 6.64
C GLU A 307 -10.03 14.91 7.71
N TYR A 308 -9.95 14.47 8.97
CA TYR A 308 -9.38 15.29 10.05
C TYR A 308 -7.88 15.57 9.85
N LEU A 309 -7.13 14.57 9.37
CA LEU A 309 -5.72 14.73 9.03
C LEU A 309 -5.56 15.79 7.93
N VAL A 310 -6.25 15.64 6.81
CA VAL A 310 -6.14 16.50 5.63
C VAL A 310 -6.56 17.94 5.93
N SER A 311 -7.68 18.13 6.62
CA SER A 311 -8.18 19.47 6.98
C SER A 311 -7.21 20.23 7.90
N SER A 312 -6.43 19.52 8.72
CA SER A 312 -5.43 20.11 9.62
C SER A 312 -4.06 20.42 8.97
N ILE A 313 -3.81 19.97 7.73
CA ILE A 313 -2.50 20.13 7.05
C ILE A 313 -2.13 21.61 6.90
N GLU A 314 -3.07 22.42 6.41
CA GLU A 314 -2.81 23.83 6.10
C GLU A 314 -2.40 24.61 7.35
N GLU A 315 -3.21 24.51 8.40
CA GLU A 315 -2.95 25.22 9.65
C GLU A 315 -1.68 24.69 10.33
N THR A 316 -1.44 23.38 10.30
CA THR A 316 -0.20 22.78 10.84
C THR A 316 1.04 23.30 10.10
N ALA A 317 0.99 23.36 8.77
CA ALA A 317 2.07 23.87 7.93
C ALA A 317 2.41 25.32 8.27
N VAL A 318 1.40 26.19 8.39
CA VAL A 318 1.58 27.60 8.70
C VAL A 318 2.07 27.80 10.14
N ARG A 319 1.41 27.16 11.11
CA ARG A 319 1.65 27.38 12.54
C ARG A 319 3.00 26.85 13.00
N TYR A 320 3.40 25.68 12.52
CA TYR A 320 4.67 25.05 12.86
C TYR A 320 5.77 25.32 11.83
N SER A 321 5.50 26.14 10.81
CA SER A 321 6.44 26.46 9.73
C SER A 321 7.00 25.21 9.03
N ILE A 322 6.15 24.18 8.88
CA ILE A 322 6.51 22.94 8.17
C ILE A 322 6.09 23.10 6.71
N PRO A 323 7.01 22.92 5.73
CA PRO A 323 6.65 23.01 4.32
C PRO A 323 5.62 21.95 3.93
N LYS A 324 4.53 22.36 3.25
CA LYS A 324 3.53 21.45 2.67
C LYS A 324 4.15 20.33 1.82
N PRO A 325 5.17 20.59 0.96
CA PRO A 325 5.89 19.53 0.26
C PRO A 325 6.48 18.45 1.16
N PHE A 326 7.02 18.84 2.32
CA PHE A 326 7.60 17.91 3.28
C PHE A 326 6.51 17.06 3.94
N ILE A 327 5.38 17.66 4.32
CA ILE A 327 4.22 16.93 4.85
C ILE A 327 3.76 15.88 3.82
N GLY A 328 3.59 16.31 2.56
CA GLY A 328 3.13 15.46 1.48
C GLY A 328 4.10 14.33 1.13
N VAL A 329 5.39 14.62 0.90
CA VAL A 329 6.35 13.62 0.41
C VAL A 329 6.94 12.74 1.50
N VAL A 330 7.07 13.25 2.73
CA VAL A 330 7.77 12.56 3.82
C VAL A 330 6.78 12.03 4.85
N LEU A 331 5.90 12.88 5.38
CA LEU A 331 5.06 12.48 6.52
C LEU A 331 3.89 11.58 6.11
N LEU A 332 3.08 11.98 5.13
CA LEU A 332 1.87 11.22 4.77
C LEU A 332 2.17 9.77 4.33
N PRO A 333 3.20 9.49 3.51
CA PRO A 333 3.55 8.12 3.10
C PRO A 333 3.88 7.19 4.25
N ILE A 334 4.50 7.72 5.31
CA ILE A 334 4.88 6.92 6.47
C ILE A 334 3.62 6.35 7.14
N VAL A 335 2.52 7.09 7.14
CA VAL A 335 1.26 6.65 7.79
C VAL A 335 0.66 5.45 7.08
N GLY A 336 0.48 5.56 5.77
CA GLY A 336 -0.20 4.55 4.97
C GLY A 336 0.61 3.27 4.86
N ASN A 337 1.93 3.41 4.72
CA ASN A 337 2.83 2.26 4.54
C ASN A 337 3.43 1.74 5.86
N ALA A 338 3.19 2.36 7.03
CA ALA A 338 3.84 1.99 8.30
C ALA A 338 3.75 0.49 8.64
N ALA A 339 2.60 -0.13 8.39
CA ALA A 339 2.42 -1.56 8.62
C ALA A 339 3.31 -2.39 7.68
N GLU A 340 3.30 -2.07 6.38
CA GLU A 340 4.14 -2.70 5.35
C GLU A 340 5.64 -2.49 5.62
N HIS A 341 6.01 -1.34 6.17
CA HIS A 341 7.41 -1.03 6.53
C HIS A 341 7.92 -2.03 7.56
N VAL A 342 7.16 -2.24 8.64
CA VAL A 342 7.59 -3.11 9.73
C VAL A 342 7.59 -4.57 9.29
N THR A 343 6.61 -5.01 8.50
CA THR A 343 6.58 -6.38 7.97
C THR A 343 7.74 -6.65 7.02
N SER A 344 8.06 -5.73 6.11
CA SER A 344 9.18 -5.85 5.17
C SER A 344 10.52 -5.96 5.88
N VAL A 345 10.77 -5.07 6.85
CA VAL A 345 12.02 -5.08 7.64
C VAL A 345 12.15 -6.39 8.43
N TRP A 346 11.04 -6.84 9.04
CA TRP A 346 11.01 -8.10 9.78
C TRP A 346 11.29 -9.31 8.88
N MET A 347 10.75 -9.33 7.65
CA MET A 347 11.00 -10.41 6.69
C MET A 347 12.46 -10.42 6.22
N ALA A 348 13.06 -9.26 5.97
CA ALA A 348 14.49 -9.18 5.64
C ALA A 348 15.37 -9.68 6.80
N MET A 349 15.02 -9.36 8.05
CA MET A 349 15.70 -9.89 9.24
C MET A 349 15.55 -11.41 9.40
N LYS A 350 14.55 -12.03 8.77
CA LYS A 350 14.36 -13.49 8.70
C LYS A 350 14.97 -14.11 7.44
N ASN A 351 15.85 -13.40 6.75
CA ASN A 351 16.47 -13.83 5.50
C ASN A 351 15.47 -14.03 4.33
N LYS A 352 14.26 -13.47 4.42
CA LYS A 352 13.23 -13.54 3.37
C LYS A 352 13.29 -12.30 2.47
N TYR A 353 14.41 -12.13 1.78
CA TYR A 353 14.67 -10.95 0.94
C TYR A 353 13.78 -10.86 -0.30
N GLU A 354 13.43 -11.99 -0.93
CA GLU A 354 12.46 -12.01 -2.06
C GLU A 354 11.11 -11.41 -1.67
N LEU A 355 10.57 -11.81 -0.52
CA LEU A 355 9.29 -11.28 -0.01
C LEU A 355 9.40 -9.78 0.27
N THR A 356 10.51 -9.36 0.89
CA THR A 356 10.79 -7.95 1.18
C THR A 356 10.75 -7.10 -0.09
N VAL A 357 11.47 -7.54 -1.13
CA VAL A 357 11.52 -6.87 -2.43
C VAL A 357 10.14 -6.84 -3.08
N THR A 358 9.41 -7.95 -3.03
CA THR A 358 8.08 -8.07 -3.61
C THR A 358 7.09 -7.12 -2.93
N ILE A 359 7.14 -6.98 -1.60
CA ILE A 359 6.31 -6.02 -0.86
C ILE A 359 6.68 -4.59 -1.26
N CYS A 360 7.95 -4.20 -1.18
CA CYS A 360 8.38 -2.81 -1.43
C CYS A 360 8.18 -2.37 -2.89
N VAL A 361 8.69 -3.17 -3.85
CA VAL A 361 8.62 -2.84 -5.28
C VAL A 361 7.22 -3.07 -5.81
N GLY A 362 6.52 -4.13 -5.36
CA GLY A 362 5.14 -4.40 -5.74
C GLY A 362 4.19 -3.27 -5.32
N SER A 363 4.24 -2.83 -4.06
CA SER A 363 3.47 -1.69 -3.57
C SER A 363 3.76 -0.42 -4.38
N SER A 364 5.03 -0.17 -4.73
CA SER A 364 5.41 0.97 -5.59
C SER A 364 4.84 0.90 -7.01
N ILE A 365 4.80 -0.29 -7.63
CA ILE A 365 4.16 -0.51 -8.93
C ILE A 365 2.65 -0.26 -8.84
N GLN A 366 2.02 -0.74 -7.77
CA GLN A 366 0.58 -0.51 -7.54
C GLN A 366 0.29 0.98 -7.39
N ILE A 367 1.09 1.72 -6.63
CA ILE A 367 0.91 3.17 -6.49
C ILE A 367 1.07 3.87 -7.86
N ALA A 368 2.12 3.57 -8.61
CA ALA A 368 2.42 4.23 -9.88
C ALA A 368 1.44 3.88 -11.01
N CYS A 369 1.04 2.61 -11.12
CA CYS A 369 0.21 2.10 -12.22
C CYS A 369 -1.29 2.07 -11.90
N PHE A 370 -1.67 2.09 -10.63
CA PHE A 370 -3.05 1.98 -10.18
C PHE A 370 -3.51 3.17 -9.35
N VAL A 371 -2.90 3.46 -8.20
CA VAL A 371 -3.41 4.49 -7.27
C VAL A 371 -3.35 5.89 -7.89
N VAL A 372 -2.18 6.28 -8.42
CA VAL A 372 -1.98 7.58 -9.09
C VAL A 372 -2.99 7.80 -10.23
N PRO A 373 -3.11 6.90 -11.23
CA PRO A 373 -4.05 7.10 -12.31
C PRO A 373 -5.51 6.98 -11.88
N LEU A 374 -5.82 6.13 -10.89
CA LEU A 374 -7.15 6.06 -10.29
C LEU A 374 -7.56 7.42 -9.72
N LEU A 375 -6.68 8.08 -8.96
CA LEU A 375 -6.98 9.39 -8.39
C LEU A 375 -7.18 10.47 -9.45
N VAL A 376 -6.46 10.42 -10.59
CA VAL A 376 -6.71 11.32 -11.73
C VAL A 376 -8.10 11.11 -12.31
N ILE A 377 -8.56 9.86 -12.42
CA ILE A 377 -9.91 9.55 -12.88
C ILE A 377 -10.96 9.99 -11.85
N VAL A 378 -10.73 9.74 -10.55
CA VAL A 378 -11.62 10.23 -9.49
C VAL A 378 -11.70 11.75 -9.55
N GLY A 379 -10.57 12.44 -9.69
CA GLY A 379 -10.49 13.90 -9.90
C GLY A 379 -11.34 14.35 -11.07
N TRP A 380 -11.26 13.64 -12.21
CA TRP A 380 -12.10 13.91 -13.36
C TRP A 380 -13.60 13.76 -13.05
N ILE A 381 -14.00 12.70 -12.33
CA ILE A 381 -15.41 12.46 -11.95
C ILE A 381 -15.93 13.56 -11.02
N VAL A 382 -15.12 13.98 -10.03
CA VAL A 382 -15.50 15.01 -9.05
C VAL A 382 -15.24 16.44 -9.55
N ASN A 383 -14.88 16.62 -10.83
CA ASN A 383 -14.55 17.90 -11.47
C ASN A 383 -13.38 18.67 -10.84
N GLN A 384 -12.44 17.96 -10.22
CA GLN A 384 -11.17 18.51 -9.74
C GLN A 384 -10.08 18.33 -10.81
N PRO A 385 -9.30 19.37 -11.14
CA PRO A 385 -8.29 19.31 -12.20
C PRO A 385 -6.98 18.65 -11.73
N LEU A 386 -7.06 17.43 -11.17
CA LEU A 386 -5.88 16.67 -10.79
C LEU A 386 -5.10 16.24 -12.04
N THR A 387 -3.81 16.56 -12.06
CA THR A 387 -2.90 16.25 -13.17
C THR A 387 -1.76 15.35 -12.70
N LEU A 388 -1.05 14.75 -13.65
CA LEU A 388 0.21 14.03 -13.42
C LEU A 388 1.43 14.97 -13.53
N HIS A 389 1.19 16.26 -13.35
CA HIS A 389 2.22 17.29 -13.42
C HIS A 389 2.91 17.43 -12.07
N PHE A 390 4.10 16.84 -11.97
CA PHE A 390 5.03 17.05 -10.86
C PHE A 390 6.01 18.17 -11.22
N HIS A 391 6.51 18.89 -10.22
CA HIS A 391 7.52 19.91 -10.46
C HIS A 391 8.86 19.26 -10.89
N ASN A 392 9.70 20.03 -11.58
CA ASN A 392 10.99 19.54 -12.09
C ASN A 392 11.83 18.82 -11.02
N PHE A 393 11.90 19.38 -9.80
CA PHE A 393 12.64 18.75 -8.70
C PHE A 393 12.05 17.39 -8.31
N GLU A 394 10.73 17.30 -8.13
CA GLU A 394 9.99 16.08 -7.83
C GLU A 394 10.23 14.99 -8.88
N THR A 395 10.13 15.37 -10.16
CA THR A 395 10.36 14.47 -11.29
C THR A 395 11.78 13.93 -11.34
N ILE A 396 12.79 14.79 -11.13
CA ILE A 396 14.21 14.40 -11.11
C ILE A 396 14.47 13.44 -9.95
N VAL A 397 13.96 13.76 -8.76
CA VAL A 397 14.12 12.91 -7.56
C VAL A 397 13.51 11.54 -7.79
N LEU A 398 12.29 11.47 -8.32
CA LEU A 398 11.63 10.19 -8.63
C LEU A 398 12.46 9.37 -9.63
N PHE A 399 12.90 10.00 -10.73
CA PHE A 399 13.69 9.32 -11.76
C PHE A 399 15.01 8.78 -11.22
N VAL A 400 15.79 9.59 -10.48
CA VAL A 400 17.07 9.18 -9.89
C VAL A 400 16.86 8.03 -8.89
N SER A 401 15.80 8.09 -8.09
CA SER A 401 15.48 7.06 -7.09
C SER A 401 15.14 5.72 -7.74
N VAL A 402 14.26 5.73 -8.74
CA VAL A 402 13.88 4.51 -9.48
C VAL A 402 15.08 3.96 -10.25
N PHE A 403 15.91 4.82 -10.83
CA PHE A 403 17.12 4.41 -11.54
C PHE A 403 18.12 3.73 -10.59
N LEU A 404 18.39 4.33 -9.42
CA LEU A 404 19.27 3.74 -8.42
C LEU A 404 18.78 2.37 -7.97
N VAL A 405 17.48 2.25 -7.64
CA VAL A 405 16.90 0.97 -7.21
C VAL A 405 17.01 -0.07 -8.31
N ASN A 406 16.75 0.28 -9.57
CA ASN A 406 16.95 -0.64 -10.70
C ASN A 406 18.40 -1.14 -10.81
N LEU A 407 19.39 -0.30 -10.54
CA LEU A 407 20.80 -0.72 -10.55
C LEU A 407 21.13 -1.67 -9.39
N LEU A 408 20.63 -1.38 -8.19
CA LEU A 408 20.87 -2.22 -7.01
C LEU A 408 20.16 -3.57 -7.09
N MET A 409 19.03 -3.64 -7.78
CA MET A 409 18.25 -4.88 -7.91
C MET A 409 18.79 -5.84 -8.99
N MET A 410 19.73 -5.39 -9.83
CA MET A 410 20.13 -6.09 -11.06
C MET A 410 20.93 -7.38 -10.81
N ASP A 411 21.68 -7.46 -9.72
CA ASP A 411 22.54 -8.60 -9.41
C ASP A 411 21.85 -9.70 -8.57
N GLY A 412 20.60 -9.48 -8.15
CA GLY A 412 19.83 -10.43 -7.36
C GLY A 412 20.32 -10.59 -5.92
N ARG A 413 21.17 -9.67 -5.43
CA ARG A 413 21.74 -9.71 -4.09
C ARG A 413 21.48 -8.39 -3.37
N SER A 414 21.59 -8.44 -2.04
CA SER A 414 21.50 -7.27 -1.19
C SER A 414 22.50 -7.35 -0.05
N ASN A 415 22.95 -6.19 0.43
CA ASN A 415 23.80 -6.08 1.60
C ASN A 415 23.46 -4.81 2.41
N TYR A 416 24.03 -4.70 3.62
CA TYR A 416 23.74 -3.54 4.48
C TYR A 416 24.21 -2.21 3.88
N MET A 417 25.24 -2.21 3.03
CA MET A 417 25.78 -0.99 2.43
C MET A 417 24.82 -0.41 1.40
N GLU A 418 24.18 -1.27 0.59
CA GLU A 418 23.11 -0.86 -0.32
C GLU A 418 21.90 -0.31 0.44
N GLY A 419 21.54 -0.95 1.56
CA GLY A 419 20.51 -0.44 2.45
C GLY A 419 20.85 0.97 2.97
N LEU A 420 22.09 1.18 3.40
CA LEU A 420 22.57 2.49 3.85
C LEU A 420 22.58 3.53 2.73
N MET A 421 22.92 3.17 1.49
CA MET A 421 22.87 4.05 0.33
C MET A 421 21.44 4.54 0.06
N LEU A 422 20.46 3.63 0.07
CA LEU A 422 19.04 3.95 -0.11
C LEU A 422 18.51 4.88 0.99
N LEU A 423 18.84 4.58 2.25
CA LEU A 423 18.47 5.42 3.40
C LEU A 423 19.10 6.81 3.32
N THR A 424 20.38 6.88 2.95
CA THR A 424 21.07 8.16 2.80
C THR A 424 20.42 9.02 1.73
N LEU A 425 20.08 8.42 0.57
CA LEU A 425 19.37 9.14 -0.48
C LEU A 425 18.01 9.64 -0.01
N TYR A 426 17.22 8.81 0.69
CA TYR A 426 15.93 9.22 1.24
C TYR A 426 16.05 10.41 2.20
N VAL A 427 17.03 10.37 3.12
CA VAL A 427 17.28 11.47 4.06
C VAL A 427 17.70 12.76 3.33
N VAL A 428 18.57 12.66 2.32
CA VAL A 428 18.95 13.82 1.50
C VAL A 428 17.73 14.42 0.79
N ILE A 429 16.85 13.58 0.24
CA ILE A 429 15.60 14.01 -0.39
C ILE A 429 14.69 14.70 0.64
N ALA A 430 14.52 14.11 1.82
CA ALA A 430 13.70 14.68 2.89
C ALA A 430 14.23 16.05 3.34
N LEU A 431 15.56 16.21 3.49
CA LEU A 431 16.19 17.49 3.78
C LEU A 431 15.98 18.52 2.67
N ALA A 432 16.04 18.10 1.40
CA ALA A 432 15.76 18.99 0.28
C ALA A 432 14.31 19.47 0.27
N PHE A 433 13.33 18.59 0.55
CA PHE A 433 11.92 18.98 0.68
C PHE A 433 11.66 19.85 1.92
N TRP A 434 12.43 19.68 2.99
CA TRP A 434 12.37 20.57 4.17
C TRP A 434 12.82 22.00 3.85
N VAL A 435 13.81 22.17 2.97
CA VAL A 435 14.29 23.50 2.57
C VAL A 435 13.46 24.09 1.42
N THR A 436 12.77 23.25 0.64
CA THR A 436 11.93 23.70 -0.47
C THR A 436 10.65 24.36 0.08
N SER A 437 10.76 25.65 0.41
CA SER A 437 9.59 26.50 0.66
C SER A 437 8.90 26.77 -0.67
N VAL A 438 7.75 26.15 -0.93
CA VAL A 438 6.85 26.63 -1.98
C VAL A 438 6.44 28.05 -1.59
N PRO A 439 6.66 29.07 -2.44
CA PRO A 439 6.14 30.41 -2.17
C PRO A 439 4.63 30.30 -2.06
N SER A 440 4.08 30.64 -0.90
CA SER A 440 2.63 30.71 -0.67
C SER A 440 2.01 31.54 -1.78
N THR A 441 1.09 30.95 -2.55
CA THR A 441 0.41 31.70 -3.60
C THR A 441 -0.37 32.86 -2.98
N VAL A 442 -0.70 33.89 -3.76
CA VAL A 442 -1.38 35.10 -3.26
C VAL A 442 -2.72 34.79 -2.54
N GLY A 443 -3.32 33.62 -2.79
CA GLY A 443 -4.48 33.11 -2.05
C GLY A 443 -4.20 32.74 -0.58
N ASP A 444 -3.01 32.20 -0.29
CA ASP A 444 -2.58 31.87 1.07
C ASP A 444 -2.37 33.14 1.92
N LYS A 445 -2.01 34.27 1.29
CA LYS A 445 -1.95 35.57 1.99
C LYS A 445 -3.33 36.09 2.39
N ALA A 446 -4.37 35.79 1.63
CA ALA A 446 -5.74 36.18 1.97
C ALA A 446 -6.33 35.32 3.11
N ALA A 447 -6.02 34.02 3.13
CA ALA A 447 -6.36 33.13 4.25
C ALA A 447 -5.55 33.47 5.51
N SER A 448 -4.24 33.70 5.37
CA SER A 448 -3.36 34.12 6.46
C SER A 448 -3.79 35.47 7.06
N ASN A 449 -4.17 36.45 6.23
CA ASN A 449 -4.72 37.73 6.74
C ASN A 449 -6.07 37.58 7.46
N LYS A 450 -6.90 36.59 7.11
CA LYS A 450 -8.13 36.27 7.85
C LYS A 450 -7.85 35.59 9.19
N LEU A 451 -6.82 34.75 9.28
CA LEU A 451 -6.40 34.10 10.52
C LEU A 451 -5.68 35.07 11.49
N ILE A 452 -4.89 36.02 10.97
CA ILE A 452 -4.18 37.03 11.77
C ILE A 452 -5.13 38.12 12.31
N SER A 453 -6.32 38.30 11.71
CA SER A 453 -7.29 39.32 12.12
C SER A 453 -8.35 38.84 13.13
N ALA A 454 -8.24 37.61 13.63
CA ALA A 454 -9.06 37.16 14.76
C ALA A 454 -8.72 38.01 16.01
N PRO A 455 -9.72 38.62 16.69
CA PRO A 455 -9.43 39.47 17.83
C PRO A 455 -8.82 38.64 18.97
N PRO A 456 -7.87 39.19 19.74
CA PRO A 456 -7.30 38.47 20.87
C PRO A 456 -8.41 38.13 21.87
N ILE A 457 -8.43 36.87 22.31
CA ILE A 457 -9.31 36.38 23.36
C ILE A 457 -8.95 37.16 24.64
N SER A 458 -9.75 38.18 24.94
CA SER A 458 -9.72 38.90 26.21
C SER A 458 -10.15 37.93 27.32
N LEU A 459 -9.18 37.36 28.02
CA LEU A 459 -9.40 36.78 29.35
C LEU A 459 -9.89 37.90 30.28
N GLY A 460 -11.22 37.99 30.41
CA GLY A 460 -11.89 38.92 31.32
C GLY A 460 -11.52 38.61 32.77
N ALA A 461 -10.79 39.52 33.40
CA ALA A 461 -10.62 39.57 34.84
C ALA A 461 -11.97 39.85 35.53
N PRO A 462 -12.23 39.31 36.74
CA PRO A 462 -13.50 39.48 37.42
C PRO A 462 -13.68 40.94 37.87
N GLN A 463 -14.78 41.57 37.44
CA GLN A 463 -15.15 42.90 37.92
C GLN A 463 -15.55 42.83 39.40
N ILE A 464 -14.76 43.49 40.25
CA ILE A 464 -15.14 43.84 41.60
C ILE A 464 -16.07 45.05 41.51
N CYS A 465 -17.33 44.86 41.90
CA CYS A 465 -18.28 45.94 42.15
C CYS A 465 -17.86 46.73 43.40
N THR A 466 -17.62 48.03 43.26
CA THR A 466 -17.72 49.00 44.36
C THR A 466 -18.29 50.32 43.85
N GLN A 467 -19.51 50.58 44.34
CA GLN A 467 -20.28 51.83 44.52
C GLN A 467 -20.17 52.98 43.54
#